data_AF-A0A560H1E2-F1
#
_entry.id   AF-A0A560H1E2-F1
#
_cell.length_a   1.000
_cell.length_b   1.000
_cell.length_c   1.000
_cell.angle_alpha   90.00
_cell.angle_beta   90.00
_cell.angle_gamma   90.00
#
_symmetry.space_group_name_H-M   'P 1'
#
loop_
_entity.id
_entity.type
_entity.pdbx_description
1 polymer ?
#
loop_
_entity_poly.entity_id
_entity_poly.type
_entity_poly.pdbx_seq_one_letter_code
_entity_poly.pdbx_strand_id
1 'polypeptide(L)'
;MRASKIAILVPSYNGGALLAETVASVAAAGLPPDSYEIVVRDNASTDGSADALPPRDAQGAAITLCRNAHNLGRVANWNRAIEAAEEMGFGFALFLMVGDLVHGRGLIALRDRMVAAGACLGIASYEIVDEALRPQRVARRILWRGAAGLSARDFLTQSLATGAMLYGPLGANLYWLGGGRGHLRFDPNDESHTDQLATAVFTRVAGGGAGGVVTYLDRPISRWRARPGRFHSGMDPRGRLASDVRVMERACQAAGVPVDHPRIRASLLLRAVWLTRGDLRAAWAWSGALVPAAPSWTWLFRLLFRQALHKTPWLVKA
;
A
#
# COMPACT_ATOMS: atom_id res chain seq x y z
N MET A 1 2.33 -14.30 -22.81
CA MET A 1 2.30 -14.92 -21.46
C MET A 1 2.02 -13.83 -20.41
N ARG A 2 1.14 -14.07 -19.43
CA ARG A 2 0.81 -13.09 -18.35
C ARG A 2 1.92 -12.91 -17.31
N ALA A 3 2.94 -13.77 -17.33
CA ALA A 3 4.09 -13.73 -16.44
C ALA A 3 4.91 -12.41 -16.48
N SER A 4 4.85 -11.63 -17.56
CA SER A 4 5.50 -10.30 -17.64
C SER A 4 4.53 -9.12 -17.43
N LYS A 5 3.23 -9.41 -17.26
CA LYS A 5 2.18 -8.40 -17.14
C LYS A 5 1.89 -8.06 -15.69
N ILE A 6 1.33 -6.87 -15.50
CA ILE A 6 0.78 -6.40 -14.23
C ILE A 6 -0.73 -6.66 -14.20
N ALA A 7 -1.20 -7.40 -13.19
CA ALA A 7 -2.60 -7.42 -12.81
C ALA A 7 -2.92 -6.16 -12.00
N ILE A 8 -3.77 -5.29 -12.54
CA ILE A 8 -4.31 -4.15 -11.81
C ILE A 8 -5.62 -4.62 -11.16
N LEU A 9 -5.53 -4.93 -9.87
CA LEU A 9 -6.61 -5.49 -9.06
C LEU A 9 -7.53 -4.39 -8.56
N VAL A 10 -8.79 -4.40 -8.96
CA VAL A 10 -9.80 -3.43 -8.56
C VAL A 10 -10.88 -4.13 -7.74
N PRO A 11 -10.70 -4.30 -6.42
CA PRO A 11 -11.75 -4.80 -5.55
C PRO A 11 -12.89 -3.78 -5.44
N SER A 12 -14.11 -4.18 -5.75
CA SER A 12 -15.29 -3.31 -5.82
C SER A 12 -16.45 -3.85 -5.00
N TYR A 13 -17.20 -2.94 -4.38
CA TYR A 13 -18.53 -3.19 -3.80
C TYR A 13 -19.34 -1.91 -3.90
N ASN A 14 -20.46 -1.95 -4.63
CA ASN A 14 -21.29 -0.79 -4.94
C ASN A 14 -20.45 0.43 -5.39
N GLY A 15 -19.61 0.21 -6.41
CA GLY A 15 -18.59 1.17 -6.82
C GLY A 15 -19.13 2.37 -7.60
N GLY A 16 -20.37 2.32 -8.10
CA GLY A 16 -21.00 3.35 -8.91
C GLY A 16 -20.09 3.90 -10.02
N ALA A 17 -20.14 5.22 -10.21
CA ALA A 17 -19.32 5.93 -11.19
C ALA A 17 -17.80 5.82 -10.90
N LEU A 18 -17.41 5.66 -9.63
CA LEU A 18 -16.00 5.60 -9.25
C LEU A 18 -15.30 4.36 -9.81
N LEU A 19 -16.02 3.24 -10.01
CA LEU A 19 -15.46 2.05 -10.63
C LEU A 19 -15.07 2.33 -12.09
N ALA A 20 -15.99 2.94 -12.86
CA ALA A 20 -15.74 3.30 -14.25
C ALA A 20 -14.57 4.28 -14.37
N GLU A 21 -14.51 5.31 -13.52
CA GLU A 21 -13.39 6.26 -13.48
C GLU A 21 -12.05 5.59 -13.16
N THR A 22 -12.02 4.69 -12.16
CA THR A 22 -10.81 3.94 -11.80
C THR A 22 -10.31 3.10 -12.97
N VAL A 23 -11.20 2.34 -13.62
CA VAL A 23 -10.84 1.51 -14.79
C VAL A 23 -10.37 2.37 -15.97
N ALA A 24 -11.09 3.45 -16.29
CA ALA A 24 -10.72 4.37 -17.37
C ALA A 24 -9.36 5.05 -17.12
N SER A 25 -9.01 5.31 -15.86
CA SER A 25 -7.73 5.94 -15.51
C SER A 25 -6.51 5.11 -15.91
N VAL A 26 -6.65 3.78 -15.98
CA VAL A 26 -5.55 2.88 -16.37
C VAL A 26 -5.17 3.12 -17.83
N ALA A 27 -6.17 3.17 -18.71
CA ALA A 27 -5.98 3.50 -20.12
C ALA A 27 -5.44 4.92 -20.30
N ALA A 28 -5.99 5.88 -19.55
CA ALA A 28 -5.58 7.28 -19.61
C ALA A 28 -4.13 7.52 -19.13
N ALA A 29 -3.55 6.60 -18.35
CA ALA A 29 -2.17 6.70 -17.87
C ALA A 29 -1.10 6.44 -18.95
N GLY A 30 -1.51 5.98 -20.15
CA GLY A 30 -0.60 5.73 -21.28
C GLY A 30 0.32 4.52 -21.06
N LEU A 31 -0.17 3.51 -20.34
CA LEU A 31 0.53 2.24 -20.18
C LEU A 31 0.39 1.42 -21.48
N PRO A 32 1.43 0.70 -21.94
CA PRO A 32 1.29 -0.20 -23.09
C PRO A 32 0.21 -1.27 -22.83
N PRO A 33 -0.79 -1.49 -23.71
CA PRO A 33 -1.92 -2.38 -23.43
C PRO A 33 -1.56 -3.87 -23.31
N ASP A 34 -0.36 -4.25 -23.77
CA ASP A 34 0.21 -5.58 -23.62
C ASP A 34 0.94 -5.79 -22.27
N SER A 35 1.18 -4.71 -21.52
CA SER A 35 1.94 -4.74 -20.27
C SER A 35 1.09 -4.94 -19.00
N TYR A 36 -0.23 -4.84 -19.11
CA TYR A 36 -1.16 -4.99 -18.00
C TYR A 36 -2.48 -5.62 -18.42
N GLU A 37 -3.25 -6.06 -17.44
CA GLU A 37 -4.68 -6.37 -17.56
C GLU A 37 -5.38 -5.88 -16.28
N ILE A 38 -6.65 -5.52 -16.39
CA ILE A 38 -7.46 -5.06 -15.26
C ILE A 38 -8.29 -6.24 -14.77
N VAL A 39 -8.21 -6.54 -13.47
CA VAL A 39 -8.99 -7.61 -12.84
C VAL A 39 -9.91 -6.96 -11.81
N VAL A 40 -11.18 -6.85 -12.14
CA VAL A 40 -12.21 -6.29 -11.26
C VAL A 40 -12.78 -7.42 -10.41
N ARG A 41 -12.64 -7.31 -9.09
CA ARG A 41 -13.24 -8.26 -8.15
C ARG A 41 -14.49 -7.66 -7.53
N ASP A 42 -15.64 -7.96 -8.12
CA ASP A 42 -16.94 -7.49 -7.65
C ASP A 42 -17.44 -8.30 -6.46
N ASN A 43 -17.75 -7.63 -5.36
CA ASN A 43 -18.10 -8.25 -4.08
C ASN A 43 -19.62 -8.41 -3.90
N ALA A 44 -20.29 -8.94 -4.92
CA ALA A 44 -21.74 -9.01 -5.02
C ALA A 44 -22.40 -7.62 -4.94
N SER A 45 -21.97 -6.70 -5.82
CA SER A 45 -22.60 -5.38 -5.90
C SER A 45 -24.03 -5.48 -6.41
N THR A 46 -24.84 -4.50 -6.02
CA THR A 46 -26.28 -4.40 -6.37
C THR A 46 -26.62 -3.15 -7.17
N ASP A 47 -25.62 -2.32 -7.46
CA ASP A 47 -25.76 -1.03 -8.15
C ASP A 47 -25.55 -1.11 -9.67
N GLY A 48 -25.28 -2.30 -10.21
CA GLY A 48 -25.00 -2.53 -11.64
C GLY A 48 -23.66 -1.96 -12.13
N SER A 49 -22.84 -1.39 -11.25
CA SER A 49 -21.60 -0.69 -11.63
C SER A 49 -20.58 -1.58 -12.35
N ALA A 50 -20.51 -2.86 -11.96
CA ALA A 50 -19.60 -3.82 -12.55
C ALA A 50 -20.08 -4.35 -13.92
N ASP A 51 -21.39 -4.46 -14.14
CA ASP A 51 -21.97 -5.00 -15.38
C ASP A 51 -21.81 -4.02 -16.56
N ALA A 52 -21.62 -2.72 -16.27
CA ALA A 52 -21.38 -1.69 -17.26
C ALA A 52 -19.95 -1.67 -17.84
N LEU A 53 -19.03 -2.49 -17.29
CA LEU A 53 -17.63 -2.48 -17.73
C LEU A 53 -17.46 -3.21 -19.07
N PRO A 54 -16.75 -2.61 -20.05
CA PRO A 54 -16.43 -3.29 -21.29
C PRO A 54 -15.40 -4.42 -21.05
N PRO A 55 -15.30 -5.42 -21.94
CA PRO A 55 -14.30 -6.48 -21.83
C PRO A 55 -12.86 -6.02 -22.10
N ARG A 56 -12.68 -4.80 -22.61
CA ARG A 56 -11.40 -4.16 -22.88
C ARG A 56 -11.46 -2.68 -22.59
N ASP A 57 -10.34 -2.10 -22.17
CA ASP A 57 -10.23 -0.66 -21.99
C ASP A 57 -10.04 0.08 -23.31
N ALA A 58 -9.95 1.42 -23.26
CA ALA A 58 -9.81 2.26 -24.44
C ALA A 58 -8.51 2.05 -25.24
N GLN A 59 -7.50 1.38 -24.67
CA GLN A 59 -6.26 1.00 -25.36
C GLN A 59 -6.28 -0.47 -25.83
N GLY A 60 -7.35 -1.21 -25.54
CA GLY A 60 -7.50 -2.62 -25.90
C GLY A 60 -6.94 -3.61 -24.87
N ALA A 61 -6.49 -3.17 -23.69
CA ALA A 61 -6.09 -4.08 -22.63
C ALA A 61 -7.31 -4.81 -22.05
N ALA A 62 -7.14 -6.09 -21.68
CA ALA A 62 -8.26 -6.90 -21.20
C ALA A 62 -8.77 -6.42 -19.83
N ILE A 63 -10.09 -6.43 -19.67
CA ILE A 63 -10.78 -6.24 -18.40
C ILE A 63 -11.47 -7.55 -18.06
N THR A 64 -11.07 -8.17 -16.95
CA THR A 64 -11.69 -9.40 -16.45
C THR A 64 -12.54 -9.05 -15.22
N LEU A 65 -13.85 -9.29 -15.32
CA LEU A 65 -14.77 -9.16 -14.20
C LEU A 65 -14.94 -10.52 -13.51
N CYS A 66 -14.61 -10.58 -12.22
CA CYS A 66 -14.82 -11.74 -11.36
C CYS A 66 -15.78 -11.38 -10.23
N ARG A 67 -16.98 -11.96 -10.21
CA ARG A 67 -18.03 -11.69 -9.23
C ARG A 67 -18.05 -12.74 -8.11
N ASN A 68 -18.14 -12.30 -6.85
CA ASN A 68 -18.42 -13.16 -5.71
C ASN A 68 -19.91 -13.51 -5.67
N ALA A 69 -20.24 -14.71 -5.20
CA ALA A 69 -21.64 -15.14 -5.03
C ALA A 69 -22.38 -14.35 -3.93
N HIS A 70 -21.66 -13.87 -2.92
CA HIS A 70 -22.16 -13.03 -1.84
C HIS A 70 -21.06 -12.05 -1.41
N ASN A 71 -21.44 -11.02 -0.65
CA ASN A 71 -20.50 -10.05 -0.11
C ASN A 71 -19.62 -10.71 0.98
N LEU A 72 -18.30 -10.76 0.74
CA LEU A 72 -17.32 -11.39 1.62
C LEU A 72 -16.73 -10.44 2.68
N GLY A 73 -17.13 -9.17 2.67
CA GLY A 73 -16.40 -8.10 3.35
C GLY A 73 -15.16 -7.64 2.56
N ARG A 74 -14.64 -6.47 2.95
CA ARG A 74 -13.61 -5.74 2.17
C ARG A 74 -12.32 -6.54 2.02
N VAL A 75 -11.79 -7.06 3.12
CA VAL A 75 -10.48 -7.71 3.15
C VAL A 75 -10.50 -9.09 2.50
N ALA A 76 -11.55 -9.88 2.73
CA ALA A 76 -11.69 -11.16 2.04
C ALA A 76 -11.84 -10.97 0.52
N ASN A 77 -12.50 -9.90 0.08
CA ASN A 77 -12.55 -9.56 -1.35
C ASN A 77 -11.15 -9.21 -1.92
N TRP A 78 -10.26 -8.60 -1.14
CA TRP A 78 -8.88 -8.37 -1.56
C TRP A 78 -8.13 -9.68 -1.77
N ASN A 79 -8.30 -10.67 -0.87
CA ASN A 79 -7.73 -12.00 -1.04
C ASN A 79 -8.23 -12.68 -2.31
N ARG A 80 -9.55 -12.62 -2.60
CA ARG A 80 -10.09 -13.16 -3.85
C ARG A 80 -9.57 -12.46 -5.10
N ALA A 81 -9.23 -11.17 -5.02
CA ALA A 81 -8.65 -10.44 -6.14
C ALA A 81 -7.22 -10.90 -6.46
N ILE A 82 -6.37 -11.04 -5.44
CA ILE A 82 -4.98 -11.49 -5.64
C ILE A 82 -4.91 -12.97 -6.04
N GLU A 83 -5.76 -13.82 -5.47
CA GLU A 83 -5.90 -15.24 -5.86
C GLU A 83 -6.26 -15.38 -7.34
N ALA A 84 -7.21 -14.57 -7.83
CA ALA A 84 -7.56 -14.58 -9.26
C ALA A 84 -6.36 -14.22 -10.15
N ALA A 85 -5.52 -13.26 -9.76
CA ALA A 85 -4.32 -12.94 -10.53
C ALA A 85 -3.26 -14.06 -10.49
N GLU A 86 -3.11 -14.74 -9.37
CA GLU A 86 -2.24 -15.92 -9.25
C GLU A 86 -2.75 -17.07 -10.14
N GLU A 87 -4.04 -17.40 -10.08
CA GLU A 87 -4.71 -18.42 -10.91
C GLU A 87 -4.59 -18.11 -12.42
N MET A 88 -4.69 -16.83 -12.80
CA MET A 88 -4.53 -16.37 -14.18
C MET A 88 -3.06 -16.35 -14.65
N GLY A 89 -2.09 -16.60 -13.77
CA GLY A 89 -0.66 -16.69 -14.09
C GLY A 89 0.02 -15.34 -14.30
N PHE A 90 -0.42 -14.27 -13.62
CA PHE A 90 0.29 -12.99 -13.66
C PHE A 90 1.62 -13.05 -12.91
N GLY A 91 2.61 -12.30 -13.41
CA GLY A 91 3.89 -12.14 -12.70
C GLY A 91 3.88 -11.00 -11.68
N PHE A 92 3.02 -10.01 -11.85
CA PHE A 92 2.95 -8.85 -10.96
C PHE A 92 1.51 -8.48 -10.60
N ALA A 93 1.29 -7.92 -9.41
CA ALA A 93 0.01 -7.33 -9.03
C ALA A 93 0.15 -5.97 -8.34
N LEU A 94 -0.79 -5.09 -8.62
CA LEU A 94 -1.03 -3.81 -7.96
C LEU A 94 -2.50 -3.76 -7.53
N PHE A 95 -2.78 -3.34 -6.30
CA PHE A 95 -4.16 -3.03 -5.90
C PHE A 95 -4.50 -1.57 -6.22
N LEU A 96 -5.54 -1.35 -7.00
CA LEU A 96 -6.09 -0.03 -7.26
C LEU A 96 -7.50 0.07 -6.66
N MET A 97 -7.60 0.73 -5.51
CA MET A 97 -8.88 0.82 -4.79
C MET A 97 -9.88 1.68 -5.56
N VAL A 98 -11.16 1.31 -5.55
CA VAL A 98 -12.20 2.05 -6.28
C VAL A 98 -12.23 3.54 -5.87
N GLY A 99 -12.17 4.40 -6.88
CA GLY A 99 -12.04 5.85 -6.84
C GLY A 99 -10.60 6.38 -6.79
N ASP A 100 -9.60 5.51 -6.68
CA ASP A 100 -8.19 5.86 -6.95
C ASP A 100 -7.87 5.71 -8.44
N LEU A 101 -6.75 6.28 -8.88
CA LEU A 101 -6.36 6.33 -10.29
C LEU A 101 -4.91 5.91 -10.48
N VAL A 102 -4.58 5.38 -11.66
CA VAL A 102 -3.18 5.22 -12.06
C VAL A 102 -2.59 6.60 -12.42
N HIS A 103 -1.29 6.79 -12.15
CA HIS A 103 -0.58 8.02 -12.47
C HIS A 103 0.56 7.78 -13.46
N GLY A 104 0.34 8.17 -14.71
CA GLY A 104 1.34 8.12 -15.78
C GLY A 104 2.00 6.75 -15.95
N ARG A 105 3.22 6.74 -16.48
CA ARG A 105 3.99 5.51 -16.77
C ARG A 105 4.88 5.06 -15.61
N GLY A 106 4.62 5.58 -14.41
CA GLY A 106 5.35 5.25 -13.18
C GLY A 106 5.36 3.75 -12.88
N LEU A 107 4.19 3.12 -13.02
CA LEU A 107 3.97 1.71 -12.73
C LEU A 107 4.85 0.78 -13.58
N ILE A 108 5.03 1.10 -14.87
CA ILE A 108 5.88 0.32 -15.78
C ILE A 108 7.35 0.43 -15.42
N ALA A 109 7.84 1.64 -15.12
CA ALA A 109 9.22 1.78 -14.67
C ALA A 109 9.48 1.10 -13.33
N LEU A 110 8.50 1.05 -12.43
CA LEU A 110 8.62 0.29 -11.19
C LEU A 110 8.76 -1.21 -11.47
N ARG A 111 7.91 -1.76 -12.35
CA ARG A 111 8.01 -3.16 -12.80
C ARG A 111 9.38 -3.45 -13.41
N ASP A 112 9.84 -2.61 -14.34
CA ASP A 112 11.11 -2.83 -15.04
C ASP A 112 12.29 -2.77 -14.06
N ARG A 113 12.23 -1.86 -13.08
CA ARG A 113 13.19 -1.80 -11.98
C ARG A 113 13.15 -3.05 -11.10
N MET A 114 11.96 -3.58 -10.81
CA MET A 114 11.83 -4.83 -10.07
C MET A 114 12.43 -6.00 -10.83
N VAL A 115 12.19 -6.11 -12.14
CA VAL A 115 12.79 -7.15 -12.99
C VAL A 115 14.32 -7.04 -12.96
N ALA A 116 14.86 -5.85 -13.19
CA ALA A 116 16.31 -5.63 -13.21
C ALA A 116 17.00 -5.97 -11.87
N ALA A 117 16.32 -5.71 -10.75
CA ALA A 117 16.84 -5.96 -9.42
C ALA A 117 16.50 -7.36 -8.86
N GLY A 118 15.69 -8.17 -9.57
CA GLY A 118 15.15 -9.41 -9.02
C GLY A 118 14.30 -9.19 -7.76
N ALA A 119 13.56 -8.07 -7.72
CA ALA A 119 12.85 -7.62 -6.53
C ALA A 119 11.50 -8.34 -6.34
N CYS A 120 11.21 -8.73 -5.09
CA CYS A 120 9.91 -9.29 -4.73
C CYS A 120 8.86 -8.19 -4.50
N LEU A 121 9.30 -7.00 -4.09
CA LEU A 121 8.44 -5.86 -3.79
C LEU A 121 9.03 -4.57 -4.40
N GLY A 122 8.21 -3.87 -5.14
CA GLY A 122 8.46 -2.49 -5.57
C GLY A 122 7.58 -1.53 -4.78
N ILE A 123 8.18 -0.48 -4.24
CA ILE A 123 7.46 0.59 -3.55
C ILE A 123 7.62 1.87 -4.36
N ALA A 124 6.58 2.68 -4.47
CA ALA A 124 6.69 4.00 -5.06
C ALA A 124 5.99 5.06 -4.22
N SER A 125 6.26 6.31 -4.58
CA SER A 125 5.44 7.44 -4.16
C SER A 125 4.06 7.41 -4.84
N TYR A 126 3.14 8.23 -4.35
CA TYR A 126 1.83 8.45 -4.96
C TYR A 126 1.43 9.92 -4.81
N GLU A 127 0.50 10.37 -5.64
CA GLU A 127 -0.05 11.72 -5.56
C GLU A 127 -1.35 11.68 -4.74
N ILE A 128 -1.53 12.64 -3.84
CA ILE A 128 -2.82 12.87 -3.17
C ILE A 128 -3.54 13.94 -3.96
N VAL A 129 -4.77 13.64 -4.34
CA VAL A 129 -5.68 14.56 -5.05
C VAL A 129 -6.95 14.74 -4.23
N ASP A 130 -7.64 15.86 -4.40
CA ASP A 130 -8.98 16.02 -3.81
C ASP A 130 -10.07 15.27 -4.60
N GLU A 131 -11.32 15.41 -4.17
CA GLU A 131 -12.47 14.76 -4.81
C GLU A 131 -12.65 15.15 -6.29
N ALA A 132 -12.26 16.38 -6.66
CA ALA A 132 -12.27 16.90 -8.02
C ALA A 132 -10.97 16.61 -8.81
N LEU A 133 -10.13 15.70 -8.28
CA LEU A 133 -8.85 15.29 -8.87
C LEU A 133 -7.79 16.41 -8.96
N ARG A 134 -7.94 17.50 -8.21
CA ARG A 134 -6.93 18.56 -8.14
C ARG A 134 -5.74 18.08 -7.30
N PRO A 135 -4.49 18.19 -7.80
CA PRO A 135 -3.30 17.81 -7.04
C PRO A 135 -3.19 18.56 -5.72
N GLN A 136 -2.93 17.84 -4.63
CA GLN A 136 -2.63 18.42 -3.32
C GLN A 136 -1.15 18.29 -2.96
N ARG A 137 -0.61 17.06 -3.04
CA ARG A 137 0.82 16.80 -2.76
C ARG A 137 1.26 15.43 -3.26
N VAL A 138 2.57 15.27 -3.45
CA VAL A 138 3.20 13.96 -3.61
C VAL A 138 3.56 13.38 -2.24
N ALA A 139 3.02 12.19 -1.94
CA ALA A 139 3.39 11.39 -0.80
C ALA A 139 4.57 10.48 -1.16
N ARG A 140 5.80 10.95 -0.87
CA ARG A 140 7.03 10.19 -1.13
C ARG A 140 7.12 8.90 -0.32
N ARG A 141 6.58 8.87 0.90
CA ARG A 141 6.66 7.74 1.86
C ARG A 141 8.08 7.44 2.36
N ILE A 142 9.09 7.43 1.50
CA ILE A 142 10.46 7.02 1.82
C ILE A 142 11.44 7.97 1.14
N LEU A 143 12.40 8.49 1.90
CA LEU A 143 13.65 9.02 1.35
C LEU A 143 14.59 7.84 1.15
N TRP A 144 14.75 7.40 -0.09
CA TRP A 144 15.65 6.30 -0.44
C TRP A 144 17.04 6.85 -0.78
N ARG A 145 18.10 6.27 -0.20
CA ARG A 145 19.48 6.64 -0.49
C ARG A 145 20.32 5.40 -0.75
N GLY A 146 21.16 5.43 -1.78
CA GLY A 146 22.10 4.35 -2.10
C GLY A 146 21.62 3.51 -3.28
N ALA A 147 21.84 2.19 -3.20
CA ALA A 147 21.66 1.27 -4.32
C ALA A 147 20.21 1.19 -4.83
N ALA A 148 20.00 0.61 -6.02
CA ALA A 148 18.68 0.48 -6.63
C ALA A 148 17.77 -0.53 -5.93
N GLY A 149 18.31 -1.37 -5.04
CA GLY A 149 17.58 -2.36 -4.27
C GLY A 149 18.24 -2.60 -2.92
N LEU A 150 17.46 -3.07 -1.96
CA LEU A 150 17.88 -3.41 -0.61
C LEU A 150 17.37 -4.81 -0.27
N SER A 151 18.10 -5.58 0.53
CA SER A 151 17.61 -6.88 0.98
C SER A 151 16.28 -6.73 1.74
N ALA A 152 15.38 -7.70 1.59
CA ALA A 152 14.09 -7.72 2.27
C ALA A 152 14.26 -7.61 3.79
N ARG A 153 15.26 -8.32 4.35
CA ARG A 153 15.60 -8.27 5.77
C ARG A 153 16.02 -6.86 6.22
N ASP A 154 16.93 -6.22 5.48
CA ASP A 154 17.40 -4.88 5.84
C ASP A 154 16.31 -3.84 5.65
N PHE A 155 15.48 -3.99 4.61
CA PHE A 155 14.32 -3.14 4.38
C PHE A 155 13.32 -3.26 5.53
N LEU A 156 12.95 -4.47 5.94
CA LEU A 156 12.06 -4.74 7.07
C LEU A 156 12.64 -4.18 8.37
N THR A 157 13.94 -4.35 8.60
CA THR A 157 14.61 -3.82 9.80
C THR A 157 14.56 -2.28 9.84
N GLN A 158 14.85 -1.61 8.72
CA GLN A 158 14.82 -0.15 8.64
C GLN A 158 13.40 0.43 8.67
N SER A 159 12.42 -0.28 8.12
CA SER A 159 11.02 0.17 8.05
C SER A 159 10.24 -0.08 9.34
N LEU A 160 10.31 -1.28 9.91
CA LEU A 160 9.48 -1.67 11.05
C LEU A 160 10.04 -1.17 12.39
N ALA A 161 11.35 -1.31 12.63
CA ALA A 161 11.98 -0.91 13.90
C ALA A 161 12.05 0.61 14.12
N THR A 162 11.49 1.41 13.21
CA THR A 162 11.50 2.86 13.27
C THR A 162 10.13 3.47 13.55
N GLY A 163 9.08 2.64 13.70
CA GLY A 163 7.71 3.11 13.86
C GLY A 163 7.05 3.54 12.55
N ALA A 164 7.60 3.12 11.40
CA ALA A 164 7.14 3.56 10.09
C ALA A 164 6.07 2.61 9.51
N MET A 165 4.96 3.18 9.03
CA MET A 165 3.91 2.46 8.31
C MET A 165 4.12 2.63 6.80
N LEU A 166 5.19 2.04 6.28
CA LEU A 166 5.69 2.34 4.93
C LEU A 166 4.94 1.63 3.80
N TYR A 167 3.99 0.75 4.08
CA TYR A 167 3.35 -0.12 3.08
C TYR A 167 2.00 0.39 2.58
N GLY A 168 1.48 1.47 3.14
CA GLY A 168 0.21 2.07 2.73
C GLY A 168 0.41 3.28 1.81
N PRO A 169 -0.50 3.51 0.85
CA PRO A 169 -1.60 2.63 0.43
C PRO A 169 -1.10 1.49 -0.48
N LEU A 170 -1.87 0.41 -0.58
CA LEU A 170 -1.56 -0.73 -1.47
C LEU A 170 -1.39 -0.31 -2.95
N GLY A 171 -2.07 0.74 -3.40
CA GLY A 171 -1.93 1.31 -4.75
C GLY A 171 -0.60 2.01 -5.02
N ALA A 172 0.33 1.97 -4.08
CA ALA A 172 1.69 2.44 -4.25
C ALA A 172 2.72 1.30 -4.09
N ASN A 173 2.28 0.04 -4.11
CA ASN A 173 3.12 -1.15 -4.04
C ASN A 173 2.86 -2.07 -5.23
N LEU A 174 3.94 -2.59 -5.83
CA LEU A 174 3.89 -3.61 -6.87
C LEU A 174 4.50 -4.90 -6.31
N TYR A 175 3.74 -5.99 -6.39
CA TYR A 175 4.10 -7.28 -5.82
C TYR A 175 4.50 -8.25 -6.94
N TRP A 176 5.59 -8.99 -6.76
CA TRP A 176 5.95 -10.09 -7.64
C TRP A 176 5.23 -11.37 -7.22
N LEU A 177 4.48 -11.98 -8.13
CA LEU A 177 3.72 -13.21 -7.91
C LEU A 177 4.42 -14.45 -8.50
N GLY A 178 5.41 -14.24 -9.38
CA GLY A 178 6.07 -15.34 -10.09
C GLY A 178 6.92 -16.25 -9.17
N GLY A 179 6.99 -17.53 -9.52
CA GLY A 179 7.97 -18.45 -8.93
C GLY A 179 7.67 -18.94 -7.50
N GLY A 180 6.43 -18.78 -7.01
CA GLY A 180 5.94 -19.45 -5.79
C GLY A 180 6.63 -19.07 -4.48
N ARG A 181 7.39 -17.96 -4.45
CA ARG A 181 8.25 -17.59 -3.31
C ARG A 181 7.46 -17.04 -2.11
N GLY A 182 6.24 -16.54 -2.32
CA GLY A 182 5.36 -16.06 -1.24
C GLY A 182 4.03 -15.55 -1.78
N HIS A 183 2.98 -15.70 -0.98
CA HIS A 183 1.62 -15.29 -1.32
C HIS A 183 1.21 -14.08 -0.49
N LEU A 184 0.71 -13.03 -1.14
CA LEU A 184 0.17 -11.88 -0.43
C LEU A 184 -1.23 -12.24 0.08
N ARG A 185 -1.40 -12.27 1.40
CA ARG A 185 -2.67 -12.60 2.06
C ARG A 185 -2.94 -11.63 3.19
N PHE A 186 -4.17 -11.15 3.24
CA PHE A 186 -4.68 -10.22 4.22
C PHE A 186 -5.52 -10.98 5.26
N ASP A 187 -5.50 -10.53 6.51
CA ASP A 187 -6.30 -11.10 7.60
C ASP A 187 -7.69 -10.45 7.59
N PRO A 188 -8.77 -11.20 7.24
CA PRO A 188 -10.12 -10.65 7.20
C PRO A 188 -10.61 -10.14 8.56
N ASN A 189 -10.01 -10.57 9.67
CA ASN A 189 -10.37 -10.14 11.01
C ASN A 189 -9.65 -8.85 11.46
N ASP A 190 -8.68 -8.35 10.70
CA ASP A 190 -8.01 -7.06 10.95
C ASP A 190 -8.25 -6.06 9.81
N GLU A 191 -9.40 -5.42 9.80
CA GLU A 191 -9.75 -4.49 8.73
C GLU A 191 -8.90 -3.20 8.73
N SER A 192 -8.22 -2.88 9.83
CA SER A 192 -7.65 -1.55 10.05
C SER A 192 -6.33 -1.29 9.33
N HIS A 193 -5.35 -2.19 9.46
CA HIS A 193 -4.04 -2.02 8.84
C HIS A 193 -3.46 -3.35 8.34
N THR A 194 -4.35 -4.27 7.91
CA THR A 194 -3.92 -5.56 7.34
C THR A 194 -2.99 -5.40 6.14
N ASP A 195 -3.10 -4.31 5.37
CA ASP A 195 -2.22 -4.01 4.26
C ASP A 195 -0.74 -3.94 4.66
N GLN A 196 -0.47 -3.38 5.83
CA GLN A 196 0.88 -3.22 6.35
C GLN A 196 1.45 -4.54 6.82
N LEU A 197 0.67 -5.31 7.60
CA LEU A 197 1.08 -6.63 8.08
C LEU A 197 1.25 -7.61 6.92
N ALA A 198 0.29 -7.68 6.01
CA ALA A 198 0.32 -8.55 4.83
C ALA A 198 1.53 -8.24 3.95
N THR A 199 1.83 -6.95 3.72
CA THR A 199 3.01 -6.56 2.93
C THR A 199 4.31 -6.91 3.65
N ALA A 200 4.41 -6.72 4.97
CA ALA A 200 5.59 -7.10 5.74
C ALA A 200 5.82 -8.63 5.72
N VAL A 201 4.77 -9.42 5.94
CA VAL A 201 4.80 -10.89 5.86
C VAL A 201 5.19 -11.35 4.47
N PHE A 202 4.55 -10.80 3.43
CA PHE A 202 4.87 -11.09 2.03
C PHE A 202 6.35 -10.78 1.74
N THR A 203 6.83 -9.60 2.13
CA THR A 203 8.22 -9.18 1.87
C THR A 203 9.22 -10.15 2.48
N ARG A 204 8.95 -10.62 3.71
CA ARG A 204 9.79 -11.62 4.36
C ARG A 204 9.74 -12.96 3.64
N VAL A 205 8.55 -13.49 3.37
CA VAL A 205 8.36 -14.84 2.80
C VAL A 205 8.85 -14.88 1.36
N ALA A 206 8.37 -13.96 0.52
CA ALA A 206 8.79 -13.84 -0.88
C ALA A 206 10.27 -13.49 -1.03
N GLY A 207 10.88 -12.90 0.00
CA GLY A 207 12.31 -12.66 0.05
C GLY A 207 13.18 -13.88 0.40
N GLY A 208 12.59 -15.02 0.80
CA GLY A 208 13.34 -16.17 1.30
C GLY A 208 14.24 -15.78 2.47
N GLY A 209 15.34 -16.51 2.72
CA GLY A 209 16.40 -16.08 3.64
C GLY A 209 17.09 -14.78 3.17
N ALA A 210 18.41 -14.75 3.06
CA ALA A 210 19.16 -13.52 2.75
C ALA A 210 18.95 -12.91 1.33
N GLY A 211 17.90 -13.27 0.55
CA GLY A 211 17.92 -13.20 -0.92
C GLY A 211 16.78 -12.48 -1.66
N GLY A 212 15.87 -11.78 -0.99
CA GLY A 212 14.83 -10.97 -1.64
C GLY A 212 15.25 -9.52 -1.77
N VAL A 213 14.99 -8.87 -2.91
CA VAL A 213 15.25 -7.43 -3.07
C VAL A 213 13.95 -6.64 -2.97
N VAL A 214 13.99 -5.52 -2.26
CA VAL A 214 12.97 -4.46 -2.28
C VAL A 214 13.56 -3.29 -3.06
N THR A 215 12.77 -2.70 -3.95
CA THR A 215 13.17 -1.50 -4.70
C THR A 215 12.20 -0.34 -4.45
N TYR A 216 12.68 0.88 -4.68
CA TYR A 216 11.89 2.09 -4.55
C TYR A 216 11.96 2.96 -5.81
N LEU A 217 10.82 3.56 -6.17
CA LEU A 217 10.71 4.56 -7.23
C LEU A 217 10.15 5.87 -6.66
N ASP A 218 10.96 6.93 -6.63
CA ASP A 218 10.51 8.27 -6.21
C ASP A 218 9.73 9.01 -7.32
N ARG A 219 8.74 8.32 -7.89
CA ARG A 219 7.83 8.87 -8.89
C ARG A 219 6.43 8.32 -8.66
N PRO A 220 5.38 9.16 -8.61
CA PRO A 220 4.02 8.70 -8.38
C PRO A 220 3.59 7.64 -9.40
N ILE A 221 2.99 6.55 -8.92
CA ILE A 221 2.38 5.51 -9.77
C ILE A 221 0.86 5.49 -9.70
N SER A 222 0.29 6.16 -8.70
CA SER A 222 -1.15 6.28 -8.49
C SER A 222 -1.51 7.65 -7.91
N ARG A 223 -2.80 7.97 -8.01
CA ARG A 223 -3.46 9.08 -7.34
C ARG A 223 -4.41 8.52 -6.30
N TRP A 224 -4.16 8.87 -5.04
CA TRP A 224 -5.06 8.61 -3.94
C TRP A 224 -6.06 9.76 -3.81
N ARG A 225 -7.34 9.48 -4.08
CA ARG A 225 -8.42 10.48 -4.05
C ARG A 225 -8.94 10.68 -2.63
N ALA A 226 -8.62 11.83 -2.03
CA ALA A 226 -9.15 12.23 -0.73
C ALA A 226 -10.65 12.53 -0.86
N ARG A 227 -11.50 11.72 -0.22
CA ARG A 227 -12.96 11.86 -0.26
C ARG A 227 -13.63 11.31 1.00
N PRO A 228 -14.86 11.74 1.33
CA PRO A 228 -15.67 11.13 2.39
C PRO A 228 -15.93 9.63 2.15
N GLY A 229 -16.28 8.89 3.22
CA GLY A 229 -16.62 7.47 3.11
C GLY A 229 -15.42 6.52 2.96
N ARG A 230 -14.18 7.03 2.97
CA ARG A 230 -12.98 6.18 3.09
C ARG A 230 -12.96 5.51 4.46
N PHE A 231 -12.63 4.22 4.49
CA PHE A 231 -12.60 3.40 5.71
C PHE A 231 -11.88 4.09 6.89
N HIS A 232 -10.63 4.53 6.70
CA HIS A 232 -9.85 5.18 7.76
C HIS A 232 -10.38 6.56 8.19
N SER A 233 -11.26 7.18 7.41
CA SER A 233 -11.90 8.45 7.80
C SER A 233 -13.04 8.25 8.80
N GLY A 234 -13.61 7.04 8.86
CA GLY A 234 -14.65 6.67 9.83
C GLY A 234 -14.11 6.03 11.12
N MET A 235 -12.80 5.79 11.22
CA MET A 235 -12.20 5.20 12.42
C MET A 235 -12.11 6.21 13.55
N ASP A 236 -12.40 5.76 14.77
CA ASP A 236 -12.07 6.50 15.98
C ASP A 236 -10.55 6.81 16.04
N PRO A 237 -10.14 8.06 16.31
CA PRO A 237 -8.73 8.44 16.37
C PRO A 237 -7.88 7.61 17.34
N ARG A 238 -8.40 7.25 18.52
CA ARG A 238 -7.64 6.41 19.49
C ARG A 238 -7.56 4.97 19.01
N GLY A 239 -8.67 4.42 18.51
CA GLY A 239 -8.70 3.09 17.90
C GLY A 239 -7.74 2.95 16.72
N ARG A 240 -7.56 4.01 15.92
CA ARG A 240 -6.56 4.07 14.85
C ARG A 240 -5.14 3.96 15.40
N LEU A 241 -4.79 4.73 16.43
CA LEU A 241 -3.46 4.64 17.06
C LEU A 241 -3.21 3.29 17.71
N ALA A 242 -4.22 2.70 18.35
CA ALA A 242 -4.12 1.37 18.93
C ALA A 242 -3.84 0.30 17.85
N SER A 243 -4.51 0.43 16.71
CA SER A 243 -4.24 -0.43 15.55
C SER A 243 -2.83 -0.23 14.99
N ASP A 244 -2.35 1.00 14.87
CA ASP A 244 -0.97 1.29 14.43
C ASP A 244 0.06 0.53 15.28
N VAL A 245 -0.06 0.57 16.61
CA VAL A 245 0.87 -0.11 17.53
C VAL A 245 0.79 -1.62 17.34
N ARG A 246 -0.42 -2.18 17.41
CA ARG A 246 -0.64 -3.63 17.25
C ARG A 246 -0.05 -4.16 15.94
N VAL A 247 -0.27 -3.45 14.83
CA VAL A 247 0.23 -3.88 13.52
C VAL A 247 1.74 -3.74 13.42
N MET A 248 2.33 -2.70 14.01
CA MET A 248 3.80 -2.57 14.06
C MET A 248 4.45 -3.71 14.83
N GLU A 249 3.91 -4.06 16.00
CA GLU A 249 4.39 -5.16 16.83
C GLU A 249 4.26 -6.50 16.12
N ARG A 250 3.09 -6.78 15.53
CA ARG A 250 2.85 -7.99 14.74
C ARG A 250 3.77 -8.07 13.52
N ALA A 251 3.98 -6.95 12.83
CA ALA A 251 4.87 -6.91 11.67
C ALA A 251 6.34 -7.13 12.09
N CYS A 252 6.80 -6.51 13.17
CA CYS A 252 8.12 -6.76 13.76
C CYS A 252 8.30 -8.24 14.14
N GLN A 253 7.33 -8.82 14.85
CA GLN A 253 7.34 -10.23 15.25
C GLN A 253 7.38 -11.14 14.02
N ALA A 254 6.50 -10.91 13.04
CA ALA A 254 6.46 -11.67 11.81
C ALA A 254 7.77 -11.53 11.02
N ALA A 255 8.42 -10.36 11.04
CA ALA A 255 9.67 -10.08 10.37
C ALA A 255 10.93 -10.60 11.11
N GLY A 256 10.79 -11.06 12.36
CA GLY A 256 11.94 -11.38 13.22
C GLY A 256 12.80 -10.16 13.57
N VAL A 257 12.18 -8.97 13.60
CA VAL A 257 12.84 -7.69 13.91
C VAL A 257 12.48 -7.28 15.34
N PRO A 258 13.44 -6.92 16.20
CA PRO A 258 13.13 -6.47 17.56
C PRO A 258 12.31 -5.18 17.56
N VAL A 259 11.33 -5.13 18.45
CA VAL A 259 10.44 -3.97 18.62
C VAL A 259 11.18 -2.87 19.39
N ASP A 260 11.30 -1.67 18.79
CA ASP A 260 11.85 -0.47 19.44
C ASP A 260 10.71 0.42 19.94
N HIS A 261 10.19 0.12 21.13
CA HIS A 261 9.08 0.87 21.73
C HIS A 261 9.36 2.38 21.87
N PRO A 262 10.56 2.85 22.27
CA PRO A 262 10.88 4.28 22.27
C PRO A 262 10.71 4.97 20.92
N ARG A 263 11.17 4.37 19.81
CA ARG A 263 10.98 4.93 18.47
C ARG A 263 9.55 4.83 17.97
N ILE A 264 8.86 3.74 18.30
CA ILE A 264 7.43 3.59 18.02
C ILE A 264 6.64 4.68 18.73
N ARG A 265 6.86 4.91 20.04
CA ARG A 265 6.17 5.98 20.79
C ARG A 265 6.46 7.36 20.22
N ALA A 266 7.70 7.65 19.82
CA ALA A 266 8.03 8.93 19.18
C ALA A 266 7.25 9.13 17.87
N SER A 267 7.13 8.09 17.05
CA SER A 267 6.35 8.12 15.80
C SER A 267 4.84 8.24 16.06
N LEU A 268 4.36 7.53 17.08
CA LEU A 268 2.97 7.55 17.52
C LEU A 268 2.57 8.92 18.06
N LEU A 269 3.46 9.59 18.81
CA LEU A 269 3.25 10.95 19.31
C LEU A 269 3.01 11.93 18.17
N LEU A 270 3.79 11.89 17.07
CA LEU A 270 3.55 12.75 15.91
C LEU A 270 2.18 12.52 15.27
N ARG A 271 1.76 11.25 15.15
CA ARG A 271 0.42 10.91 14.62
C ARG A 271 -0.68 11.34 15.55
N ALA A 272 -0.48 11.15 16.87
CA ALA A 272 -1.43 11.56 17.89
C ALA A 272 -1.64 13.07 17.88
N VAL A 273 -0.58 13.87 17.76
CA VAL A 273 -0.67 15.34 17.61
C VAL A 273 -1.53 15.73 16.41
N TRP A 274 -1.37 15.03 15.27
CA TRP A 274 -2.20 15.28 14.10
C TRP A 274 -3.68 14.92 14.35
N LEU A 275 -3.93 13.75 14.94
CA LEU A 275 -5.28 13.24 15.24
C LEU A 275 -6.01 14.06 16.31
N THR A 276 -5.29 14.63 17.28
CA THR A 276 -5.82 15.49 18.33
C THR A 276 -5.86 16.96 17.92
N ARG A 277 -5.61 17.28 16.64
CA ARG A 277 -5.58 18.65 16.10
C ARG A 277 -4.64 19.59 16.88
N GLY A 278 -3.51 19.05 17.34
CA GLY A 278 -2.48 19.82 18.04
C GLY A 278 -2.55 19.77 19.57
N ASP A 279 -3.54 19.11 20.18
CA ASP A 279 -3.55 18.95 21.64
C ASP A 279 -2.43 18.00 22.10
N LEU A 280 -1.35 18.61 22.61
CA LEU A 280 -0.15 17.92 23.06
C LEU A 280 -0.39 17.09 24.33
N ARG A 281 -1.28 17.51 25.22
CA ARG A 281 -1.58 16.77 26.46
C ARG A 281 -2.34 15.49 26.12
N ALA A 282 -3.36 15.61 25.25
CA ALA A 282 -4.08 14.44 24.74
C ALA A 282 -3.15 13.51 23.95
N ALA A 283 -2.32 14.05 23.04
CA ALA A 283 -1.39 13.25 22.25
C ALA A 283 -0.37 12.49 23.12
N TRP A 284 0.15 13.14 24.17
CA TRP A 284 1.03 12.51 25.15
C TRP A 284 0.33 11.39 25.91
N ALA A 285 -0.88 11.65 26.43
CA ALA A 285 -1.68 10.66 27.14
C ALA A 285 -2.02 9.45 26.27
N TRP A 286 -2.47 9.68 25.02
CA TRP A 286 -2.87 8.62 24.10
C TRP A 286 -1.68 7.74 23.72
N SER A 287 -0.56 8.37 23.34
CA SER A 287 0.64 7.61 22.96
C SER A 287 1.28 6.86 24.12
N GLY A 288 1.26 7.44 25.33
CA GLY A 288 1.78 6.80 26.55
C GLY A 288 0.91 5.65 27.06
N ALA A 289 -0.41 5.76 26.92
CA ALA A 289 -1.33 4.67 27.27
C ALA A 289 -1.14 3.44 26.38
N LEU A 290 -0.79 3.65 25.10
CA LEU A 290 -0.56 2.57 24.14
C LEU A 290 0.88 2.02 24.22
N VAL A 291 1.87 2.88 24.49
CA VAL A 291 3.28 2.49 24.59
C VAL A 291 3.89 3.12 25.85
N PRO A 292 4.01 2.36 26.96
CA PRO A 292 4.47 2.92 28.24
C PRO A 292 5.92 3.44 28.24
N ALA A 293 6.80 2.86 27.41
CA ALA A 293 8.22 3.24 27.32
C ALA A 293 8.39 4.72 26.91
N ALA A 294 9.33 5.48 27.49
CA ALA A 294 9.54 6.88 27.12
C ALA A 294 9.87 7.06 25.62
N PRO A 295 9.40 8.15 24.96
CA PRO A 295 9.67 8.34 23.54
C PRO A 295 11.15 8.68 23.31
N SER A 296 11.71 8.19 22.20
CA SER A 296 13.04 8.60 21.76
C SER A 296 13.00 10.03 21.20
N TRP A 297 13.48 11.00 21.97
CA TRP A 297 13.56 12.40 21.55
C TRP A 297 14.47 12.60 20.35
N THR A 298 15.63 11.94 20.34
CA THR A 298 16.57 12.01 19.21
C THR A 298 15.95 11.48 17.92
N TRP A 299 15.11 10.44 18.01
CA TRP A 299 14.35 9.94 16.86
C TRP A 299 13.26 10.92 16.44
N LEU A 300 12.49 11.47 17.38
CA LEU A 300 11.45 12.47 17.11
C LEU A 300 12.02 13.68 16.35
N PHE A 301 13.15 14.23 16.80
CA PHE A 301 13.82 15.35 16.11
C PHE A 301 14.27 14.97 14.70
N ARG A 302 14.79 13.75 14.51
CA ARG A 302 15.16 13.26 13.16
C ARG A 302 13.95 13.16 12.24
N LEU A 303 12.81 12.68 12.73
CA LEU A 303 11.57 12.61 11.94
C LEU A 303 11.10 14.00 11.52
N LEU A 304 11.04 14.96 12.46
CA LEU A 304 10.64 16.34 12.19
C LEU A 304 11.59 17.03 11.20
N PHE A 305 12.90 16.91 11.41
CA PHE A 305 13.91 17.49 10.54
C PHE A 305 13.80 16.97 9.10
N ARG A 306 13.67 15.65 8.94
CA ARG A 306 13.51 15.02 7.61
C ARG A 306 12.19 15.40 6.97
N GLN A 307 11.10 15.47 7.73
CA GLN A 307 9.82 15.93 7.23
C GLN A 307 9.91 17.37 6.68
N ALA A 308 10.60 18.25 7.39
CA ALA A 308 10.79 19.64 6.97
C ALA A 308 11.60 19.73 5.66
N LEU A 309 12.74 19.04 5.59
CA LEU A 309 13.67 19.12 4.46
C LEU A 309 13.25 18.31 3.22
N HIS A 310 12.70 17.12 3.43
CA HIS A 310 12.50 16.13 2.35
C HIS A 310 11.03 15.81 2.08
N LYS A 311 10.12 16.39 2.87
CA LYS A 311 8.66 16.13 2.82
C LYS A 311 8.30 14.66 3.12
N THR A 312 9.23 13.92 3.72
CA THR A 312 9.04 12.57 4.26
C THR A 312 9.93 12.37 5.47
N PRO A 313 9.47 11.75 6.57
CA PRO A 313 10.28 11.59 7.77
C PRO A 313 11.14 10.32 7.73
N TRP A 314 10.83 9.40 6.81
CA TRP A 314 11.38 8.05 6.76
C TRP A 314 12.56 7.98 5.81
N LEU A 315 13.69 7.46 6.30
CA LEU A 315 14.90 7.25 5.51
C LEU A 315 15.18 5.75 5.42
N VAL A 316 15.39 5.25 4.21
CA VAL A 316 15.93 3.92 3.96
C VAL A 316 17.25 4.06 3.21
N LYS A 317 18.29 3.39 3.71
CA LYS A 317 19.61 3.32 3.11
C LYS A 317 19.77 1.95 2.45
N ALA A 318 19.94 1.94 1.14
CA ALA A 318 20.09 0.76 0.29
C ALA A 318 21.55 0.54 -0.11
#